data_AF-A0A2V8G2B1-F1
#
_entry.id   AF-A0A2V8G2B1-F1
#
_cell.length_a   1.000
_cell.length_b   1.000
_cell.length_c   1.000
_cell.angle_alpha   90.00
_cell.angle_beta   90.00
_cell.angle_gamma   90.00
#
_symmetry.space_group_name_H-M   'P 1'
#
loop_
_entity.id
_entity.type
_entity.pdbx_description
1 polymer ?
#
loop_
_entity_poly.entity_id
_entity_poly.type
_entity_poly.pdbx_seq_one_letter_code
_entity_poly.pdbx_strand_id
1 'polypeptide(L)'
;MAVSVTSKPTDDLAPIAASPEQPVEVRPTSMRIHELLIERPAIVAYLQTIPVDKQTVALVHALEVGVTELVARRERFKKTA
;
A
#
# COMPACT_ATOMS: atom_id res chain seq x y z
N MET A 1 12.90 55.28 32.29
CA MET A 1 13.93 54.41 31.68
C MET A 1 13.22 53.28 30.97
N ALA A 2 13.47 53.11 29.69
CA ALA A 2 12.85 52.10 28.83
C ALA A 2 13.58 50.75 28.96
N VAL A 3 12.83 49.65 28.95
CA VAL A 3 13.35 48.35 28.50
C VAL A 3 12.22 47.66 27.73
N SER A 4 12.39 47.59 26.41
CA SER A 4 11.58 46.78 25.52
C SER A 4 12.09 45.34 25.55
N VAL A 5 11.22 44.35 25.68
CA VAL A 5 11.49 43.01 25.16
C VAL A 5 10.27 42.55 24.38
N THR A 6 10.41 42.63 23.07
CA THR A 6 9.54 42.09 22.04
C THR A 6 9.57 40.55 22.13
N SER A 7 8.44 39.92 22.50
CA SER A 7 8.28 38.48 22.29
C SER A 7 8.07 38.22 20.80
N LYS A 8 9.07 37.59 20.18
CA LYS A 8 9.02 37.09 18.81
C LYS A 8 8.01 35.93 18.67
N PRO A 9 7.48 35.71 17.44
CA PRO A 9 6.37 34.80 17.18
C PRO A 9 6.81 33.36 17.40
N THR A 10 5.98 32.56 18.06
CA THR A 10 6.18 31.11 18.11
C THR A 10 5.99 30.53 16.71
N ASP A 11 7.09 29.96 16.23
CA ASP A 11 7.26 29.08 15.09
C ASP A 11 6.08 28.14 14.83
N ASP A 12 5.82 28.00 13.54
CA ASP A 12 5.46 26.74 12.88
C ASP A 12 4.23 26.02 13.41
N LEU A 13 3.07 26.58 13.04
CA LEU A 13 1.98 25.75 12.57
C LEU A 13 2.50 24.97 11.35
N ALA A 14 3.16 23.84 11.60
CA ALA A 14 3.42 22.85 10.57
C ALA A 14 2.09 22.58 9.86
N PRO A 15 2.04 22.62 8.51
CA PRO A 15 0.84 22.22 7.82
C PRO A 15 0.61 20.76 8.22
N ILE A 16 -0.52 20.49 8.89
CA ILE A 16 -1.12 19.16 8.91
C ILE A 16 -1.60 18.94 7.47
N ALA A 17 -0.64 18.77 6.55
CA ALA A 17 -0.90 18.09 5.32
C ALA A 17 -1.28 16.69 5.78
N ALA A 18 -2.59 16.41 5.79
CA ALA A 18 -3.07 15.05 5.88
C ALA A 18 -2.25 14.27 4.86
N SER A 19 -1.35 13.41 5.35
CA SER A 19 -0.61 12.54 4.44
C SER A 19 -1.67 11.85 3.59
N PRO A 20 -1.54 11.87 2.25
CA PRO A 20 -2.48 11.15 1.41
C PRO A 20 -2.51 9.72 1.93
N GLU A 21 -3.69 9.26 2.35
CA GLU A 21 -3.87 7.92 2.91
C GLU A 21 -3.35 6.94 1.87
N GLN A 22 -2.21 6.32 2.15
CA GLN A 22 -1.56 5.47 1.17
C GLN A 22 -2.39 4.19 1.07
N PRO A 23 -2.97 3.85 -0.09
CA PRO A 23 -3.93 2.74 -0.19
C PRO A 23 -3.34 1.38 0.19
N VAL A 24 -2.02 1.26 0.09
CA VAL A 24 -1.23 0.09 0.48
C VAL A 24 -0.15 0.53 1.47
N GLU A 25 -0.19 -0.01 2.69
CA GLU A 25 0.85 0.12 3.70
C GLU A 25 1.73 -1.13 3.72
N VAL A 26 3.02 -0.97 3.51
CA VAL A 26 4.00 -2.07 3.64
C VAL A 26 4.79 -1.87 4.94
N ARG A 27 4.70 -2.85 5.84
CA ARG A 27 5.44 -2.93 7.11
C ARG A 27 6.51 -4.03 7.01
N PRO A 28 7.44 -4.15 7.97
CA PRO A 28 8.54 -5.12 7.88
C PRO A 28 8.11 -6.58 7.67
N THR A 29 6.96 -6.98 8.21
CA THR A 29 6.47 -8.37 8.18
C THR A 29 5.03 -8.51 7.68
N SER A 30 4.41 -7.41 7.24
CA SER A 30 3.01 -7.42 6.84
C SER A 30 2.72 -6.34 5.81
N MET A 31 1.76 -6.62 4.94
CA MET A 31 1.19 -5.62 4.03
C MET A 31 -0.29 -5.44 4.36
N ARG A 32 -0.75 -4.19 4.41
CA ARG A 32 -2.16 -3.84 4.56
C ARG A 32 -2.63 -3.11 3.31
N ILE A 33 -3.70 -3.61 2.72
CA ILE A 33 -4.43 -2.95 1.63
C ILE A 33 -5.72 -2.46 2.28
N HIS A 34 -5.97 -1.15 2.26
CA HIS A 34 -7.14 -0.56 2.92
C HIS A 34 -8.42 -0.88 2.16
N GLU A 35 -8.38 -0.79 0.83
CA GLU A 35 -9.49 -1.13 -0.05
C GLU A 35 -8.96 -1.95 -1.23
N LEU A 36 -9.63 -3.08 -1.51
CA LEU A 36 -9.34 -3.92 -2.67
C LEU A 36 -10.58 -4.02 -3.56
N LEU A 37 -10.50 -3.37 -4.73
CA LEU A 37 -11.51 -3.46 -5.79
C LEU A 37 -10.85 -4.00 -7.07
N ILE A 38 -11.43 -5.05 -7.65
CA ILE A 38 -10.99 -5.62 -8.92
C ILE A 38 -12.16 -5.58 -9.90
N GLU A 39 -12.04 -4.75 -10.94
CA GLU A 39 -13.10 -4.55 -11.93
C GLU A 39 -12.91 -5.41 -13.20
N ARG A 40 -11.85 -6.22 -13.26
CA ARG A 40 -11.55 -7.05 -14.44
C ARG A 40 -12.55 -8.21 -14.54
N PRO A 41 -13.44 -8.25 -15.56
CA PRO A 41 -14.54 -9.21 -15.60
C PRO A 41 -14.10 -10.67 -15.55
N ALA A 42 -13.00 -11.02 -16.23
CA ALA A 42 -12.46 -12.38 -16.22
C ALA A 42 -12.02 -12.84 -14.82
N ILE A 43 -11.47 -11.94 -14.00
CA ILE A 43 -11.06 -12.27 -12.62
C ILE A 43 -12.31 -12.43 -11.74
N VAL A 44 -13.27 -11.52 -11.87
CA VAL A 44 -14.53 -11.60 -11.13
C VAL A 44 -15.26 -12.91 -11.45
N ALA A 45 -15.37 -13.26 -12.73
CA ALA A 45 -16.00 -14.51 -13.17
C ALA A 45 -15.27 -15.73 -12.62
N TYR A 46 -13.93 -15.75 -12.63
CA TYR A 46 -13.16 -16.84 -12.03
C TYR A 46 -13.40 -16.96 -10.52
N LEU A 47 -13.34 -15.84 -9.79
CA LEU A 47 -13.57 -15.83 -8.34
C LEU A 47 -14.97 -16.34 -7.96
N GLN A 48 -15.98 -16.05 -8.79
CA GLN A 48 -17.34 -16.57 -8.62
C GLN A 48 -17.44 -18.10 -8.77
N THR A 49 -16.46 -18.77 -9.40
CA THR A 49 -16.41 -20.24 -9.46
C THR A 49 -15.86 -20.87 -8.18
N ILE A 50 -15.20 -20.07 -7.33
CA ILE A 50 -14.60 -20.53 -6.07
C ILE A 50 -15.67 -20.50 -4.98
N PRO A 51 -15.79 -21.56 -4.14
CA PRO A 51 -16.65 -21.55 -2.97
C PRO A 51 -16.42 -20.29 -2.10
N VAL A 52 -17.51 -19.67 -1.65
CA VAL A 52 -17.47 -18.35 -0.95
C VAL A 52 -16.51 -18.38 0.26
N ASP A 53 -16.51 -19.48 1.00
CA ASP A 53 -15.62 -19.74 2.16
C ASP A 53 -14.12 -19.79 1.79
N LYS A 54 -13.80 -19.94 0.51
CA LYS A 54 -12.43 -20.05 -0.01
C LYS A 54 -11.98 -18.85 -0.83
N GLN A 55 -12.89 -17.93 -1.19
CA GLN A 55 -12.57 -16.78 -2.04
C GLN A 55 -11.48 -15.88 -1.44
N THR A 56 -11.57 -15.59 -0.13
CA THR A 56 -10.56 -14.77 0.56
C THR A 56 -9.18 -15.42 0.51
N VAL A 57 -9.08 -16.72 0.81
CA VAL A 57 -7.81 -17.45 0.78
C VAL A 57 -7.26 -17.52 -0.65
N ALA A 58 -8.12 -17.72 -1.64
CA ALA A 58 -7.72 -17.72 -3.05
C ALA A 58 -7.15 -16.36 -3.49
N LEU A 59 -7.73 -15.25 -3.04
CA LEU A 59 -7.22 -13.90 -3.32
C LEU A 59 -5.87 -13.63 -2.66
N VAL A 60 -5.70 -14.02 -1.39
CA VAL A 60 -4.41 -13.92 -0.70
C VAL A 60 -3.35 -14.73 -1.47
N HIS A 61 -3.67 -15.96 -1.83
CA HIS A 61 -2.77 -16.82 -2.59
C HIS A 61 -2.39 -16.22 -3.96
N ALA A 62 -3.37 -15.65 -4.69
CA ALA A 62 -3.10 -14.99 -5.97
C ALA A 62 -2.12 -13.81 -5.83
N LEU A 63 -2.22 -13.04 -4.74
CA LEU A 63 -1.28 -11.95 -4.45
C LEU A 63 0.13 -12.48 -4.13
N GLU A 64 0.24 -13.51 -3.30
CA GLU A 64 1.52 -14.13 -2.93
C GLU A 64 2.25 -14.71 -4.15
N VAL A 65 1.52 -15.44 -5.00
CA VAL A 65 2.06 -16.00 -6.25
C VAL A 65 2.48 -14.87 -7.19
N GLY A 66 1.62 -13.87 -7.41
CA GLY A 66 1.94 -12.73 -8.27
C GLY A 66 3.20 -11.98 -7.84
N VAL A 67 3.36 -11.72 -6.53
CA VAL A 67 4.59 -11.09 -6.00
C VAL A 67 5.81 -11.99 -6.21
N THR A 68 5.69 -13.29 -5.97
CA THR A 68 6.78 -14.26 -6.18
C THR A 68 7.22 -14.29 -7.65
N GLU A 69 6.28 -14.26 -8.58
CA GLU A 69 6.55 -14.20 -10.02
C GLU A 69 7.26 -12.91 -10.43
N LEU A 70 6.84 -11.76 -9.87
CA LEU A 70 7.49 -10.47 -10.10
C LEU A 70 8.94 -10.46 -9.60
N VAL A 71 9.20 -11.03 -8.42
CA VAL A 71 10.55 -11.19 -7.87
C VAL A 71 11.39 -12.08 -8.79
N ALA A 72 10.87 -13.27 -9.15
CA ALA A 72 11.57 -14.19 -10.03
C ALA A 72 11.87 -13.57 -11.41
N ARG A 73 10.92 -12.80 -11.96
CA ARG A 73 11.10 -12.05 -13.20
C ARG A 73 12.24 -11.04 -13.08
N ARG A 74 12.28 -10.25 -12.00
CA ARG A 74 13.35 -9.27 -11.76
C ARG A 74 14.72 -9.92 -11.68
N GLU A 75 14.84 -11.05 -10.97
CA GLU A 75 16.11 -11.76 -10.84
C GLU A 75 16.61 -12.34 -12.17
N ARG A 76 15.71 -12.80 -13.05
CA ARG A 76 16.10 -13.23 -14.40
C ARG A 76 16.67 -12.07 -15.22
N PHE A 77 16.08 -10.89 -15.16
CA PHE A 77 16.58 -9.73 -15.90
C PHE A 77 17.95 -9.23 -15.40
N LYS A 78 18.23 -9.34 -14.10
CA LYS A 78 19.56 -9.00 -13.54
C LYS A 78 20.66 -9.98 -13.94
N LYS A 79 20.34 -11.25 -14.21
CA LYS A 79 21.33 -12.26 -14.62
C LYS A 79 21.72 -12.16 -16.10
N THR A 80 20.92 -11.47 -16.90
CA THR A 80 21.13 -11.34 -18.36
C THR A 80 21.71 -9.96 -18.74
N ALA A 81 21.78 -9.02 -17.80
CA ALA A 81 22.43 -7.71 -17.95
C ALA A 81 23.86 -7.75 -17.41
#